data_AF-A0A6I2W7S1-F1
#
_entry.id   AF-A0A6I2W7S1-F1
#
_cell.length_a   1.000
_cell.length_b   1.000
_cell.length_c   1.000
_cell.angle_alpha   90.00
_cell.angle_beta   90.00
_cell.angle_gamma   90.00
#
_symmetry.space_group_name_H-M   'P 1'
#
loop_
_entity.id
_entity.type
_entity.pdbx_description
1 polymer ?
#
loop_
_entity_poly.entity_id
_entity_poly.type
_entity_poly.pdbx_seq_one_letter_code
_entity_poly.pdbx_strand_id
1 'polypeptide(L)' 'DLIFVLEAMKMEQPLTAHKAGKIADISAIIGETITSGSKLCNILDS' A
#
# COMPACT_ATOMS: atom_id res chain seq x y z
N ASP A 1 -2.14 7.52 -8.34
CA ASP A 1 -0.73 7.10 -8.43
C ASP A 1 -0.51 5.74 -7.82
N LEU A 2 0.39 4.95 -8.40
CA LEU A 2 0.79 3.66 -7.85
C LEU A 2 1.61 3.89 -6.57
N ILE A 3 1.25 3.23 -5.48
CA ILE A 3 1.96 3.33 -4.20
C ILE A 3 2.69 2.03 -3.87
N PHE A 4 2.00 0.88 -3.98
CA PHE A 4 2.58 -0.43 -3.71
C PHE A 4 2.23 -1.43 -4.81
N VAL A 5 3.05 -2.47 -4.93
CA VAL A 5 2.74 -3.67 -5.72
C VAL A 5 2.79 -4.84 -4.76
N LEU A 6 1.69 -5.58 -4.66
CA LEU A 6 1.57 -6.74 -3.78
C LEU A 6 1.63 -8.01 -4.63
N GLU A 7 2.26 -9.06 -4.10
CA GLU A 7 2.14 -10.39 -4.71
C GLU A 7 0.96 -11.11 -4.07
N ALA A 8 0.08 -11.66 -4.90
CA ALA A 8 -0.98 -12.54 -4.47
C ALA A 8 -1.26 -13.59 -5.55
N MET A 9 -1.20 -14.87 -5.17
CA MET A 9 -1.55 -15.99 -6.05
C MET A 9 -0.80 -15.96 -7.40
N LYS A 10 0.52 -15.69 -7.36
CA LYS A 10 1.42 -15.62 -8.54
C LYS A 10 1.15 -14.43 -9.45
N MET A 11 0.38 -13.45 -8.98
CA MET A 11 0.04 -12.24 -9.72
C MET A 11 0.47 -11.02 -8.94
N GLU A 12 0.95 -10.00 -9.65
CA GLU A 12 1.22 -8.69 -9.09
C GLU A 12 -0.07 -7.89 -9.06
N GLN A 13 -0.41 -7.37 -7.89
CA GLN A 13 -1.61 -6.59 -7.65
C GLN A 13 -1.20 -5.15 -7.33
N PRO A 14 -1.41 -4.19 -8.25
CA PRO A 14 -1.08 -2.80 -8.02
C PRO A 14 -2.05 -2.18 -7.02
N LEU A 15 -1.51 -1.49 -6.01
CA LEU A 15 -2.26 -0.71 -5.04
C LEU A 15 -2.01 0.78 -5.28
N THR A 16 -3.07 1.47 -5.70
CA THR A 16 -3.03 2.90 -6.02
C THR A 16 -3.55 3.76 -4.88
N ALA A 17 -3.16 5.03 -4.89
CA ALA A 17 -3.66 6.04 -3.96
C ALA A 17 -5.18 6.19 -4.09
N HIS A 18 -5.90 5.98 -2.98
CA HIS A 18 -7.35 6.17 -2.93
C HIS A 18 -7.77 7.65 -2.89
N LYS A 19 -6.85 8.53 -2.52
CA LYS A 19 -7.04 9.98 -2.52
C LYS A 19 -5.72 10.70 -2.77
N ALA A 20 -5.81 11.97 -3.18
CA ALA A 20 -4.67 12.87 -3.24
C ALA A 20 -4.26 13.29 -1.81
N GLY A 21 -2.97 13.48 -1.58
CA GLY A 21 -2.45 13.84 -0.27
C GLY A 21 -0.97 13.54 -0.12
N LYS A 22 -0.47 13.60 1.11
CA LYS A 22 0.91 13.26 1.46
C LYS A 22 0.99 11.88 2.11
N ILE A 23 1.89 11.03 1.62
CA ILE A 23 2.16 9.72 2.21
C ILE A 23 2.90 9.90 3.54
N ALA A 24 2.40 9.25 4.59
CA ALA A 24 2.98 9.23 5.94
C ALA A 24 2.83 7.82 6.55
N ASP A 25 3.55 7.55 7.64
CA ASP A 25 3.46 6.32 8.44
C ASP A 25 3.49 5.03 7.61
N ILE A 26 4.49 4.88 6.73
CA ILE A 26 4.67 3.67 5.92
C ILE A 26 5.11 2.53 6.86
N SER A 27 4.23 1.56 7.05
CA SER A 27 4.47 0.35 7.85
C SER A 27 4.69 -0.90 7.00
N ALA A 28 4.54 -0.80 5.68
CA ALA A 28 4.78 -1.92 4.77
C ALA A 28 6.27 -2.24 4.63
N ILE A 29 6.65 -3.50 4.87
CA ILE A 29 8.01 -4.01 4.66
C ILE A 29 8.04 -4.88 3.39
N ILE A 30 9.10 -4.75 2.59
CA ILE A 30 9.27 -5.53 1.36
C ILE A 30 9.41 -7.02 1.70
N GLY A 31 8.61 -7.85 1.03
CA GLY A 31 8.60 -9.31 1.22
C GLY A 31 7.82 -9.78 2.44
N GLU A 32 7.24 -8.87 3.23
CA GLU A 32 6.36 -9.23 4.33
C GLU A 32 5.02 -9.76 3.82
N THR A 33 4.51 -10.82 4.45
CA THR A 33 3.16 -11.33 4.18
C THR A 33 2.14 -10.48 4.93
N ILE A 34 1.24 -9.86 4.19
CA ILE A 34 0.15 -9.05 4.76
C ILE A 34 -1.20 -9.73 4.56
N THR A 35 -2.17 -9.41 5.40
CA THR A 35 -3.56 -9.88 5.27
C THR A 35 -4.48 -8.74 4.84
N SER A 36 -5.65 -9.09 4.31
CA SER A 36 -6.69 -8.10 3.98
C SER A 36 -7.04 -7.26 5.20
N GLY A 37 -7.05 -5.93 5.03
CA GLY A 37 -7.30 -4.97 6.12
C GLY A 37 -6.04 -4.47 6.84
N SER A 38 -4.85 -4.97 6.48
CA SER A 38 -3.58 -4.45 7.02
C SER A 38 -3.36 -3.00 6.60
N LYS A 39 -2.98 -2.14 7.56
CA LYS A 39 -2.59 -0.76 7.25
C LYS A 39 -1.15 -0.74 6.72
N LEU A 40 -0.97 -0.19 5.52
CA LEU A 40 0.35 -0.10 4.85
C LEU A 40 0.96 1.30 4.92
N CYS A 41 0.11 2.33 4.81
CA CYS A 41 0.51 3.72 4.96
C CYS A 41 -0.72 4.59 5.29
N ASN A 42 -0.47 5.80 5.76
CA ASN A 42 -1.45 6.87 5.86
C ASN A 42 -1.32 7.83 4.65
N ILE A 43 -2.47 8.31 4.16
CA ILE A 43 -2.51 9.44 3.21
C ILE A 43 -3.16 10.60 3.96
N LEU A 44 -2.36 11.61 4.30
CA LEU A 44 -2.82 12.83 4.95
C LEU A 44 -3.34 13.79 3.89
N ASP A 45 -4.46 14.46 4.17
CA ASP A 45 -4.93 15.54 3.30
C ASP A 45 -3.90 16.69 3.37
N SER A 46 -3.49 17.17 2.21
CA SER A 46 -2.45 18.20 2.06
C SER A 46 -2.95 19.58 2.49
#